data_AF-A0A3R8NGR0-F1
#
_entry.id   AF-A0A3R8NGR0-F1
#
_cell.length_a   1.000
_cell.length_b   1.000
_cell.length_c   1.000
_cell.angle_alpha   90.00
_cell.angle_beta   90.00
_cell.angle_gamma   90.00
#
_symmetry.space_group_name_H-M   'P 1'
#
loop_
_entity.id
_entity.type
_entity.pdbx_description
1 polymer ?
#
loop_
_entity_poly.entity_id
_entity_poly.type
_entity_poly.pdbx_seq_one_letter_code
_entity_poly.pdbx_strand_id
1 'polypeptide(L)'
;MRPDLFLPFCNERLTWLGEWIDGTKDRSGHATTVGAITFVVLGTAALFIFLHRERLSPLLAWIKARPAMSSVIGVVIGVPLVSFVLMCLSKYLTFASALATTVGVLVALASNNRTHEREEQRFARQGNAARMALPLELSALGSYCRSYGEALNQMPNAKAPMQSPAEGITFPKLPSTLVATFKEVITMTKDEKLANRCGLILSYAQYVDGYIDLLNSKWNVSVERNVNHAKFRLAVLYALISSFFDWARMESEEINDVTWLLVDQAVANLTIGGTNSFAKYFEERRHHQSPLDVLNHKFK
;
A
#
# COMPACT_ATOMS: atom_id res chain seq x y z
N MET A 1 55.06 -0.50 -25.28
CA MET A 1 54.58 -1.76 -24.66
C MET A 1 53.56 -2.39 -25.61
N ARG A 2 53.43 -3.72 -25.72
CA ARG A 2 52.47 -4.33 -26.68
C ARG A 2 51.01 -4.08 -26.23
N PRO A 3 50.15 -3.46 -27.05
CA PRO A 3 48.76 -3.13 -26.69
C PRO A 3 47.92 -4.38 -26.31
N ASP A 4 48.32 -5.53 -26.82
CA ASP A 4 47.73 -6.86 -26.62
C ASP A 4 47.76 -7.33 -25.16
N LEU A 5 48.67 -6.78 -24.33
CA LEU A 5 48.78 -7.09 -22.90
C LEU A 5 48.01 -6.12 -22.00
N PHE A 6 47.55 -4.98 -22.53
CA PHE A 6 46.91 -3.93 -21.75
C PHE A 6 45.41 -4.20 -21.51
N LEU A 7 44.71 -4.67 -22.55
CA LEU A 7 43.29 -5.04 -22.47
C LEU A 7 42.99 -6.15 -21.44
N PRO A 8 43.76 -7.26 -21.38
CA PRO A 8 43.58 -8.30 -20.37
C PRO A 8 43.76 -7.77 -18.94
N PHE A 9 44.77 -6.92 -18.72
CA PHE A 9 45.05 -6.33 -17.41
C PHE A 9 43.95 -5.38 -16.94
N CYS A 10 43.37 -4.59 -17.86
CA CYS A 10 42.22 -3.75 -17.56
C CYS A 10 40.97 -4.59 -17.26
N ASN A 11 40.75 -5.68 -18.00
CA ASN A 11 39.58 -6.53 -17.83
C ASN A 11 39.62 -7.25 -16.47
N GLU A 12 40.77 -7.82 -16.10
CA GLU A 12 40.98 -8.52 -14.84
C GLU A 12 40.79 -7.58 -13.62
N ARG A 13 41.27 -6.33 -13.73
CA ARG A 13 41.03 -5.31 -12.69
C ARG A 13 39.60 -4.81 -12.63
N LEU A 14 38.87 -4.77 -13.74
CA LEU A 14 37.46 -4.39 -13.77
C LEU A 14 36.57 -5.48 -13.15
N THR A 15 36.86 -6.76 -13.40
CA THR A 15 36.20 -7.89 -12.72
C THR A 15 36.45 -7.90 -11.22
N TRP A 16 37.71 -7.70 -10.81
CA TRP A 16 38.04 -7.57 -9.38
C TRP A 16 37.31 -6.38 -8.73
N LEU A 17 37.13 -5.28 -9.47
CA LEU A 17 36.35 -4.13 -8.98
C LEU A 17 34.87 -4.47 -8.78
N GLY A 18 34.27 -5.21 -9.71
CA GLY A 18 32.89 -5.69 -9.60
C GLY A 18 32.70 -6.57 -8.36
N GLU A 19 33.60 -7.53 -8.16
CA GLU A 19 33.60 -8.43 -6.99
C GLU A 19 33.84 -7.67 -5.67
N TRP A 20 34.73 -6.67 -5.66
CA TRP A 20 34.98 -5.84 -4.48
C TRP A 20 33.79 -4.95 -4.12
N ILE A 21 33.12 -4.36 -5.13
CA ILE A 21 31.88 -3.57 -4.94
C ILE A 21 30.75 -4.47 -4.41
N ASP A 22 30.63 -5.69 -4.92
CA ASP A 22 29.61 -6.63 -4.45
C ASP A 22 29.90 -7.17 -3.04
N GLY A 23 31.17 -7.47 -2.71
CA GLY A 23 31.58 -7.93 -1.38
C GLY A 23 31.51 -6.87 -0.28
N THR A 24 31.43 -5.58 -0.64
CA THR A 24 31.35 -4.46 0.33
C THR A 24 29.93 -3.93 0.55
N LYS A 25 28.92 -4.41 -0.21
CA LYS A 25 27.48 -4.08 -0.04
C LYS A 25 26.93 -4.36 1.36
N ASP A 26 27.56 -5.22 2.15
CA ASP A 26 27.13 -5.57 3.51
C ASP A 26 27.66 -4.65 4.61
N ARG A 27 28.57 -3.71 4.32
CA ARG A 27 29.14 -2.80 5.32
C ARG A 27 29.03 -1.33 4.86
N SER A 28 28.06 -0.64 5.46
CA SER A 28 27.81 0.82 5.40
C SER A 28 28.03 1.48 4.03
N GLY A 29 26.94 1.70 3.29
CA GLY A 29 26.92 2.25 1.93
C GLY A 29 27.51 3.66 1.71
N HIS A 30 28.17 4.26 2.70
CA HIS A 30 29.00 5.47 2.52
C HIS A 30 30.47 5.15 2.20
N ALA A 31 31.02 4.03 2.71
CA ALA A 31 32.41 3.65 2.43
C ALA A 31 32.59 3.20 0.97
N THR A 32 31.56 2.56 0.39
CA THR A 32 31.55 2.07 -0.99
C THR A 32 31.55 3.18 -2.03
N THR A 33 30.81 4.27 -1.80
CA THR A 33 30.72 5.40 -2.74
C THR A 33 32.03 6.19 -2.77
N VAL A 34 32.63 6.46 -1.60
CA VAL A 34 33.92 7.13 -1.52
C VAL A 34 35.02 6.27 -2.13
N GLY A 35 35.02 4.96 -1.89
CA GLY A 35 35.98 4.02 -2.49
C GLY A 35 35.90 3.96 -4.01
N ALA A 36 34.69 3.84 -4.57
CA ALA A 36 34.49 3.79 -6.03
C ALA A 36 34.90 5.11 -6.72
N ILE A 37 34.54 6.26 -6.15
CA ILE A 37 34.94 7.57 -6.68
C ILE A 37 36.47 7.72 -6.64
N THR A 38 37.10 7.37 -5.51
CA THR A 38 38.57 7.46 -5.37
C THR A 38 39.28 6.56 -6.37
N PHE A 39 38.77 5.35 -6.61
CA PHE A 39 39.35 4.41 -7.56
C PHE A 39 39.21 4.88 -9.02
N VAL A 40 38.05 5.44 -9.40
CA VAL A 40 37.85 6.01 -10.74
C VAL A 40 38.78 7.20 -10.97
N VAL A 41 38.91 8.10 -9.98
CA VAL A 41 39.80 9.27 -10.08
C VAL A 41 41.27 8.85 -10.19
N LEU A 42 41.73 7.92 -9.35
CA LEU A 42 43.12 7.45 -9.39
C LEU A 42 43.42 6.61 -10.65
N GLY A 43 42.47 5.76 -11.06
CA GLY A 43 42.60 4.94 -12.27
C GLY A 43 42.67 5.79 -13.54
N THR A 44 41.84 6.83 -13.63
CA THR A 44 41.87 7.77 -14.78
C THR A 44 43.10 8.66 -14.80
N ALA A 45 43.58 9.14 -13.64
CA ALA A 45 44.83 9.88 -13.55
C ALA A 45 46.04 9.03 -13.99
N ALA A 46 46.11 7.77 -13.55
CA ALA A 46 47.15 6.83 -13.97
C ALA A 46 47.08 6.54 -15.48
N LEU A 47 45.89 6.36 -16.04
CA LEU A 47 45.67 6.14 -17.47
C LEU A 47 46.14 7.36 -18.30
N PHE A 48 45.85 8.58 -17.83
CA PHE A 48 46.27 9.82 -18.50
C PHE A 48 47.79 9.98 -18.52
N ILE A 49 48.45 9.76 -17.38
CA ILE A 49 49.92 9.78 -17.28
C ILE A 49 50.52 8.73 -18.22
N PHE A 50 49.92 7.54 -18.28
CA PHE A 50 50.37 6.46 -19.15
C PHE A 50 50.22 6.79 -20.63
N LEU A 51 49.04 7.27 -21.07
CA LEU A 51 48.76 7.61 -22.47
C LEU A 51 49.61 8.76 -23.00
N HIS A 52 50.01 9.70 -22.12
CA HIS A 52 50.85 10.82 -22.52
C HIS A 52 52.35 10.61 -22.27
N ARG A 53 52.74 9.48 -21.68
CA ARG A 53 54.15 9.15 -21.38
C ARG A 53 55.02 9.16 -22.64
N GLU A 54 54.53 8.57 -23.74
CA GLU A 54 55.29 8.52 -25.00
C GLU A 54 55.37 9.87 -25.74
N ARG A 55 54.41 10.78 -25.51
CA ARG A 55 54.49 12.16 -26.02
C ARG A 55 55.37 13.08 -25.17
N LEU A 56 55.49 12.80 -23.87
CA LEU A 56 56.31 13.58 -22.94
C LEU A 56 57.78 13.16 -22.95
N SER A 57 58.10 11.90 -23.27
CA SER A 57 59.47 11.40 -23.24
C SER A 57 60.46 12.12 -24.17
N PRO A 58 60.12 12.49 -25.43
CA PRO A 58 61.03 13.19 -26.31
C PRO A 58 61.28 14.63 -25.83
N LEU A 59 60.24 15.26 -25.28
CA LEU A 59 60.27 16.61 -24.72
C LEU A 59 61.19 16.68 -23.49
N LEU A 60 61.06 15.71 -22.58
CA LEU A 60 61.93 15.57 -21.41
C LEU A 60 63.39 15.26 -21.78
N ALA A 61 63.60 14.41 -22.79
CA ALA A 61 64.94 14.11 -23.31
C ALA A 61 65.59 15.33 -23.96
N TRP A 62 64.82 16.12 -24.72
CA TRP A 62 65.30 17.35 -25.36
C TRP A 62 65.65 18.44 -24.35
N ILE A 63 64.84 18.61 -23.29
CA ILE A 63 65.12 19.54 -22.19
C ILE A 63 66.42 19.18 -21.46
N LYS A 64 66.68 17.88 -21.21
CA LYS A 64 67.93 17.43 -20.57
C LYS A 64 69.17 17.69 -21.42
N ALA A 65 69.04 17.77 -22.75
CA ALA A 65 70.18 17.89 -23.66
C ALA A 65 70.73 19.32 -23.84
N ARG A 66 70.05 20.37 -23.33
CA ARG A 66 70.45 21.78 -23.58
C ARG A 66 70.41 22.66 -22.32
N PRO A 67 71.40 22.56 -21.42
CA PRO A 67 71.43 23.32 -20.16
C PRO A 67 71.58 24.84 -20.34
N ALA A 68 72.23 25.30 -21.41
CA ALA A 68 72.56 26.72 -21.64
C ALA A 68 71.43 27.59 -22.21
N MET A 69 70.34 26.99 -22.73
CA MET A 69 69.15 27.74 -23.19
C MET A 69 67.94 27.58 -22.25
N SER A 70 68.16 27.04 -21.05
CA SER A 70 67.10 26.67 -20.10
C SER A 70 66.26 27.85 -19.60
N SER A 71 66.83 29.06 -19.50
CA SER A 71 66.13 30.23 -18.96
C SER A 71 65.13 30.87 -19.93
N VAL A 72 65.46 30.98 -21.22
CA VAL A 72 64.59 31.63 -22.22
C VAL A 72 63.57 30.64 -22.80
N ILE A 73 63.98 29.40 -23.06
CA ILE A 73 63.10 28.35 -23.58
C ILE A 73 62.11 27.89 -22.49
N GLY A 74 62.53 27.90 -21.22
CA GLY A 74 61.67 27.57 -20.09
C GLY A 74 60.47 28.51 -19.94
N VAL A 75 60.62 29.80 -20.26
CA VAL A 75 59.51 30.77 -20.18
C VAL A 75 58.61 30.70 -21.42
N VAL A 76 59.19 30.65 -22.63
CA VAL A 76 58.41 30.69 -23.88
C VAL A 76 57.63 29.39 -24.13
N ILE A 77 58.18 28.23 -23.76
CA ILE A 77 57.53 26.92 -23.93
C ILE A 77 56.79 26.50 -22.64
N GLY A 78 57.30 26.87 -21.46
CA GLY A 78 56.72 26.47 -20.18
C GLY A 78 55.34 27.09 -19.94
N VAL A 79 55.14 28.37 -20.25
CA VAL A 79 53.85 29.04 -20.05
C VAL A 79 52.69 28.39 -20.85
N PRO A 80 52.80 28.15 -22.17
CA PRO A 80 51.74 27.49 -22.93
C PRO A 80 51.56 26.02 -22.53
N LEU A 81 52.63 25.31 -22.14
CA LEU A 81 52.53 23.93 -21.68
C LEU A 81 51.79 23.84 -20.34
N VAL A 82 52.10 24.72 -19.39
CA VAL A 82 51.40 24.82 -18.10
C VAL A 82 49.92 25.19 -18.31
N SER A 83 49.64 26.14 -19.20
CA SER A 83 48.27 26.54 -19.54
C SER A 83 47.47 25.40 -20.19
N PHE A 84 48.10 24.64 -21.10
CA PHE A 84 47.50 23.45 -21.71
C PHE A 84 47.20 22.35 -20.68
N VAL A 85 48.14 22.09 -19.77
CA VAL A 85 47.96 21.11 -18.69
C VAL A 85 46.82 21.55 -17.76
N LEU A 86 46.79 22.83 -17.34
CA LEU A 86 45.71 23.36 -16.51
C LEU A 86 44.34 23.29 -17.21
N MET A 87 44.28 23.57 -18.52
CA MET A 87 43.04 23.44 -19.30
C MET A 87 42.58 21.98 -19.42
N CYS A 88 43.51 21.04 -19.59
CA CYS A 88 43.16 19.61 -19.57
C CYS A 88 42.63 19.21 -18.18
N LEU A 89 43.32 19.63 -17.12
CA LEU A 89 42.96 19.30 -15.74
C LEU A 89 41.58 19.89 -15.36
N SER A 90 41.26 21.11 -15.80
CA SER A 90 39.94 21.72 -15.58
C SER A 90 38.83 20.98 -16.31
N LYS A 91 39.04 20.57 -17.57
CA LYS A 91 38.07 19.75 -18.33
C LYS A 91 37.89 18.36 -17.72
N TYR A 92 38.94 17.78 -17.14
CA TYR A 92 38.84 16.52 -16.42
C TYR A 92 38.07 16.67 -15.11
N LEU A 93 38.31 17.74 -14.35
CA LEU A 93 37.56 18.04 -13.12
C LEU A 93 36.07 18.25 -13.39
N THR A 94 35.71 18.96 -14.46
CA THR A 94 34.31 19.15 -14.85
C THR A 94 33.65 17.86 -15.34
N PHE A 95 34.39 17.01 -16.06
CA PHE A 95 33.89 15.69 -16.45
C PHE A 95 33.69 14.76 -15.25
N ALA A 96 34.66 14.72 -14.33
CA ALA A 96 34.59 13.91 -13.12
C ALA A 96 33.43 14.36 -12.20
N SER A 97 33.19 15.66 -12.07
CA SER A 97 32.06 16.17 -11.28
C SER A 97 30.71 15.85 -11.93
N ALA A 98 30.61 15.91 -13.26
CA ALA A 98 29.41 15.51 -14.02
C ALA A 98 29.12 14.00 -13.88
N LEU A 99 30.15 13.16 -13.91
CA LEU A 99 30.02 11.73 -13.65
C LEU A 99 29.60 11.44 -12.22
N ALA A 100 30.20 12.11 -11.24
CA ALA A 100 29.85 11.93 -9.83
C ALA A 100 28.38 12.32 -9.56
N THR A 101 27.89 13.39 -10.18
CA THR A 101 26.48 13.79 -10.06
C THR A 101 25.53 12.79 -10.72
N THR A 102 25.85 12.29 -11.92
CA THR A 102 25.00 11.27 -12.58
C THR A 102 24.95 9.96 -11.80
N VAL A 103 26.08 9.48 -11.28
CA VAL A 103 26.13 8.30 -10.40
C VAL A 103 25.34 8.57 -9.11
N GLY A 104 25.49 9.74 -8.51
CA GLY A 104 24.72 10.14 -7.33
C GLY A 104 23.21 10.09 -7.55
N VAL A 105 22.72 10.62 -8.68
CA VAL A 105 21.29 10.59 -9.04
C VAL A 105 20.81 9.16 -9.26
N LEU A 106 21.58 8.30 -9.95
CA LEU A 106 21.22 6.90 -10.18
C LEU A 106 21.14 6.10 -8.87
N VAL A 107 22.08 6.33 -7.94
CA VAL A 107 22.05 5.69 -6.61
C VAL A 107 20.85 6.18 -5.80
N ALA A 108 20.54 7.49 -5.85
CA ALA A 108 19.35 8.04 -5.18
C ALA A 108 18.06 7.42 -5.73
N LEU A 109 17.91 7.32 -7.05
CA LEU A 109 16.76 6.67 -7.70
C LEU A 109 16.65 5.19 -7.31
N ALA A 110 17.76 4.45 -7.35
CA ALA A 110 17.78 3.05 -6.95
C ALA A 110 17.43 2.85 -5.46
N SER A 111 17.84 3.78 -4.60
CA SER A 111 17.47 3.76 -3.18
C SER A 111 15.98 4.03 -2.98
N ASN A 112 15.40 4.95 -3.76
CA ASN A 112 14.00 5.35 -3.65
C ASN A 112 13.05 4.24 -4.14
N ASN A 113 13.44 3.52 -5.20
CA ASN A 113 12.66 2.37 -5.65
C ASN A 113 12.61 1.26 -4.59
N ARG A 114 13.73 1.02 -3.89
CA ARG A 114 13.79 0.03 -2.80
C ARG A 114 12.97 0.44 -1.58
N THR A 115 12.85 1.74 -1.29
CA THR A 115 11.99 2.21 -0.20
C THR A 115 10.52 2.01 -0.55
N HIS A 116 10.11 2.33 -1.79
CA HIS A 116 8.75 2.07 -2.25
C HIS A 116 8.39 0.58 -2.23
N GLU A 117 9.25 -0.31 -2.71
CA GLU A 117 9.01 -1.76 -2.65
C GLU A 117 8.82 -2.26 -1.21
N ARG A 118 9.61 -1.73 -0.26
CA ARG A 118 9.48 -2.09 1.17
C ARG A 118 8.18 -1.57 1.77
N GLU A 119 7.76 -0.37 1.40
CA GLU A 119 6.49 0.20 1.84
C GLU A 119 5.31 -0.61 1.29
N GLU A 120 5.35 -0.96 0.00
CA GLU A 120 4.32 -1.83 -0.61
C GLU A 120 4.23 -3.19 0.08
N GLN A 121 5.37 -3.80 0.39
CA GLN A 121 5.39 -5.05 1.17
C GLN A 121 4.83 -4.88 2.58
N ARG A 122 5.09 -3.74 3.24
CA ARG A 122 4.52 -3.45 4.57
C ARG A 122 3.00 -3.31 4.49
N PHE A 123 2.50 -2.54 3.52
CA PHE A 123 1.06 -2.39 3.29
C PHE A 123 0.39 -3.72 2.95
N ALA A 124 1.01 -4.56 2.10
CA ALA A 124 0.48 -5.88 1.77
C ALA A 124 0.39 -6.80 3.00
N ARG A 125 1.42 -6.80 3.86
CA ARG A 125 1.42 -7.58 5.11
C ARG A 125 0.35 -7.10 6.08
N GLN A 126 0.20 -5.79 6.25
CA GLN A 126 -0.83 -5.20 7.09
C GLN A 126 -2.23 -5.49 6.56
N GLY A 127 -2.45 -5.36 5.24
CA GLY A 127 -3.71 -5.72 4.59
C GLY A 127 -4.08 -7.19 4.78
N ASN A 128 -3.12 -8.10 4.66
CA ASN A 128 -3.34 -9.53 4.92
C ASN A 128 -3.64 -9.81 6.40
N ALA A 129 -2.96 -9.14 7.32
CA ALA A 129 -3.25 -9.27 8.75
C ALA A 129 -4.67 -8.79 9.08
N ALA A 130 -5.08 -7.64 8.55
CA ALA A 130 -6.43 -7.11 8.71
C ALA A 130 -7.48 -8.05 8.08
N ARG A 131 -7.19 -8.63 6.90
CA ARG A 131 -8.06 -9.63 6.26
C ARG A 131 -8.24 -10.88 7.13
N MET A 132 -7.19 -11.34 7.82
CA MET A 132 -7.28 -12.50 8.71
C MET A 132 -8.14 -12.26 9.96
N ALA A 133 -8.30 -11.01 10.39
CA ALA A 133 -9.17 -10.65 11.52
C ALA A 133 -10.66 -10.60 11.12
N LEU A 134 -10.97 -10.37 9.84
CA LEU A 134 -12.34 -10.18 9.37
C LEU A 134 -13.28 -11.37 9.57
N PRO A 135 -12.88 -12.64 9.33
CA PRO A 135 -13.79 -13.78 9.54
C PRO A 135 -14.35 -13.83 10.97
N LEU A 136 -13.54 -13.47 11.96
CA LEU A 136 -13.97 -13.43 13.36
C LEU A 136 -15.00 -12.33 13.59
N GLU A 137 -14.73 -11.12 13.10
CA GLU A 137 -15.62 -9.97 13.23
C GLU A 137 -16.93 -10.15 12.46
N LEU A 138 -16.87 -10.69 11.24
CA LEU A 138 -18.03 -11.04 10.43
C LEU A 138 -18.87 -12.12 11.13
N SER A 139 -18.23 -13.11 11.76
CA SER A 139 -18.93 -14.12 12.56
C SER A 139 -19.62 -13.50 13.78
N ALA A 140 -18.93 -12.61 14.50
CA ALA A 140 -19.52 -11.89 15.63
C ALA A 140 -20.73 -11.04 15.18
N LEU A 141 -20.62 -10.36 14.02
CA LEU A 141 -21.71 -9.57 13.46
C LEU A 141 -22.87 -10.45 12.95
N GLY A 142 -22.58 -11.63 12.40
CA GLY A 142 -23.58 -12.63 12.06
C GLY A 142 -24.35 -13.12 13.29
N SER A 143 -23.65 -13.39 14.40
CA SER A 143 -24.28 -13.73 15.68
C SER A 143 -25.11 -12.58 16.24
N TYR A 144 -24.60 -11.34 16.19
CA TYR A 144 -25.36 -10.13 16.53
C TYR A 144 -26.68 -10.07 15.76
N CYS A 145 -26.64 -10.27 14.44
CA CYS A 145 -27.83 -10.25 13.61
C CYS A 145 -28.84 -11.34 14.02
N ARG A 146 -28.39 -12.56 14.32
CA ARG A 146 -29.28 -13.64 14.78
C ARG A 146 -29.97 -13.29 16.08
N SER A 147 -29.20 -12.93 17.11
CA SER A 147 -29.76 -12.57 18.42
C SER A 147 -30.68 -11.35 18.34
N TYR A 148 -30.38 -10.41 17.45
CA TYR A 148 -31.25 -9.25 17.21
C TYR A 148 -32.55 -9.69 16.53
N GLY A 149 -32.48 -10.57 15.53
CA GLY A 149 -33.65 -11.12 14.85
C GLY A 149 -34.58 -11.87 15.80
N GLU A 150 -34.00 -12.66 16.70
CA GLU A 150 -34.73 -13.33 17.79
C GLU A 150 -35.42 -12.32 18.71
N ALA A 151 -34.72 -11.26 19.13
CA ALA A 151 -35.31 -10.20 19.94
C ALA A 151 -36.47 -9.49 19.22
N LEU A 152 -36.33 -9.19 17.93
CA LEU A 152 -37.40 -8.61 17.10
C LEU A 152 -38.61 -9.55 16.93
N ASN A 153 -38.41 -10.86 16.96
CA ASN A 153 -39.48 -11.84 16.88
C ASN A 153 -40.26 -11.99 18.18
N GLN A 154 -39.61 -11.73 19.32
CA GLN A 154 -40.25 -11.69 20.64
C GLN A 154 -41.08 -10.42 20.84
N MET A 155 -40.91 -9.40 19.99
CA MET A 155 -41.71 -8.20 20.08
C MET A 155 -43.18 -8.50 19.77
N PRO A 156 -44.11 -8.12 20.66
CA PRO A 156 -45.52 -8.45 20.49
C PRO A 156 -46.06 -7.81 19.21
N ASN A 157 -46.73 -8.62 18.38
CA ASN A 157 -47.53 -8.13 17.26
C ASN A 157 -48.56 -7.14 17.84
N ALA A 158 -48.47 -5.87 17.44
CA ALA A 158 -49.17 -4.73 18.04
C ALA A 158 -50.70 -4.71 17.79
N LYS A 159 -51.41 -5.78 18.19
CA LYS A 159 -52.87 -5.86 18.15
C LYS A 159 -53.53 -5.70 19.52
N ALA A 160 -52.77 -5.71 20.61
CA ALA A 160 -53.30 -5.53 21.95
C ALA A 160 -52.86 -4.18 22.54
N PRO A 161 -53.76 -3.39 23.15
CA PRO A 161 -53.41 -2.20 23.91
C PRO A 161 -52.82 -2.65 25.25
N MET A 162 -51.58 -3.13 25.26
CA MET A 162 -50.89 -3.51 26.50
C MET A 162 -49.89 -2.43 26.90
N GLN A 163 -49.97 -2.08 28.18
CA GLN A 163 -49.00 -1.31 28.95
C GLN A 163 -47.59 -1.88 28.72
N SER A 164 -46.66 -1.00 28.32
CA SER A 164 -45.20 -1.17 28.20
C SER A 164 -44.69 -2.57 27.80
N PRO A 165 -44.53 -2.89 26.49
CA PRO A 165 -44.22 -4.24 26.02
C PRO A 165 -42.72 -4.57 25.90
N ALA A 166 -41.82 -3.67 26.30
CA ALA A 166 -40.36 -3.88 26.18
C ALA A 166 -39.69 -4.31 27.49
N GLU A 167 -40.44 -4.40 28.60
CA GLU A 167 -39.88 -4.87 29.87
C GLU A 167 -39.41 -6.33 29.73
N GLY A 168 -38.08 -6.51 29.69
CA GLY A 168 -37.43 -7.82 29.65
C GLY A 168 -36.81 -8.22 28.31
N ILE A 169 -37.09 -7.53 27.20
CA ILE A 169 -36.41 -7.82 25.93
C ILE A 169 -35.05 -7.12 25.91
N THR A 170 -33.98 -7.91 25.97
CA THR A 170 -32.61 -7.41 25.89
C THR A 170 -32.11 -7.53 24.45
N PHE A 171 -31.79 -6.39 23.84
CA PHE A 171 -31.14 -6.37 22.54
C PHE A 171 -29.64 -6.61 22.68
N PRO A 172 -29.02 -7.39 21.75
CA PRO A 172 -27.58 -7.52 21.72
C PRO A 172 -26.94 -6.16 21.40
N LYS A 173 -25.77 -5.91 21.97
CA LYS A 173 -24.96 -4.73 21.63
C LYS A 173 -24.05 -5.03 20.45
N LEU A 174 -23.79 -4.01 19.65
CA LEU A 174 -22.80 -4.12 18.58
C LEU A 174 -21.40 -4.50 19.14
N PRO A 175 -20.66 -5.42 18.49
CA PRO A 175 -19.30 -5.75 18.91
C PRO A 175 -18.40 -4.51 18.95
N SER A 176 -17.67 -4.32 20.06
CA SER A 176 -16.86 -3.11 20.29
C SER A 176 -15.63 -2.99 19.39
N THR A 177 -15.12 -4.12 18.90
CA THR A 177 -13.94 -4.21 18.02
C THR A 177 -14.28 -3.97 16.54
N LEU A 178 -15.55 -4.12 16.15
CA LEU A 178 -16.00 -4.04 14.76
C LEU A 178 -15.55 -2.75 14.07
N VAL A 179 -15.76 -1.60 14.73
CA VAL A 179 -15.44 -0.29 14.16
C VAL A 179 -13.93 -0.16 13.90
N ALA A 180 -13.10 -0.65 14.82
CA ALA A 180 -11.65 -0.57 14.69
C ALA A 180 -11.16 -1.45 13.54
N THR A 181 -11.60 -2.71 13.50
CA THR A 181 -11.19 -3.68 12.46
C THR A 181 -11.62 -3.22 11.07
N PHE A 182 -12.86 -2.77 10.90
CA PHE A 182 -13.35 -2.30 9.60
C PHE A 182 -12.65 -1.01 9.14
N LYS A 183 -12.34 -0.09 10.06
CA LYS A 183 -11.54 1.10 9.74
C LYS A 183 -10.14 0.72 9.27
N GLU A 184 -9.48 -0.21 9.96
CA GLU A 184 -8.16 -0.69 9.57
C GLU A 184 -8.17 -1.31 8.17
N VAL A 185 -9.15 -2.16 7.86
CA VAL A 185 -9.32 -2.74 6.51
C VAL A 185 -9.54 -1.65 5.46
N ILE A 186 -10.40 -0.66 5.72
CA ILE A 186 -10.67 0.46 4.81
C ILE A 186 -9.40 1.28 4.54
N THR A 187 -8.58 1.53 5.57
CA THR A 187 -7.35 2.32 5.41
C THR A 187 -6.21 1.56 4.74
N MET A 188 -6.19 0.24 4.87
CA MET A 188 -5.10 -0.60 4.35
C MET A 188 -5.38 -1.13 2.95
N THR A 189 -6.64 -1.14 2.51
CA THR A 189 -7.00 -1.61 1.18
C THR A 189 -6.80 -0.53 0.12
N LYS A 190 -6.32 -0.96 -1.06
CA LYS A 190 -6.33 -0.14 -2.28
C LYS A 190 -7.60 -0.35 -3.12
N ASP A 191 -8.42 -1.34 -2.76
CA ASP A 191 -9.65 -1.68 -3.46
C ASP A 191 -10.82 -0.83 -2.94
N GLU A 192 -11.27 0.10 -3.78
CA GLU A 192 -12.39 0.98 -3.48
C GLU A 192 -13.71 0.21 -3.28
N LYS A 193 -13.93 -0.90 -4.00
CA LYS A 193 -15.13 -1.75 -3.84
C LYS A 193 -15.14 -2.37 -2.44
N LEU A 194 -13.99 -2.84 -1.96
CA LEU A 194 -13.84 -3.37 -0.61
C LEU A 194 -14.09 -2.28 0.44
N ALA A 195 -13.43 -1.13 0.30
CA ALA A 195 -13.60 -0.01 1.23
C ALA A 195 -15.06 0.43 1.33
N ASN A 196 -15.75 0.57 0.20
CA ASN A 196 -17.16 0.93 0.13
C ASN A 196 -18.04 -0.13 0.80
N ARG A 197 -17.77 -1.43 0.58
CA ARG A 197 -18.57 -2.49 1.21
C ARG A 197 -18.36 -2.54 2.73
N CYS A 198 -17.12 -2.39 3.19
CA CYS A 198 -16.80 -2.28 4.62
C CYS A 198 -17.50 -1.08 5.27
N GLY A 199 -17.43 0.10 4.63
CA GLY A 199 -18.12 1.30 5.11
C GLY A 199 -19.63 1.10 5.15
N LEU A 200 -20.20 0.42 4.15
CA LEU A 200 -21.61 0.12 4.09
C LEU A 200 -22.04 -0.86 5.20
N ILE A 201 -21.31 -1.95 5.45
CA ILE A 201 -21.56 -2.87 6.57
C ILE A 201 -21.52 -2.11 7.90
N LEU A 202 -20.48 -1.31 8.12
CA LEU A 202 -20.31 -0.54 9.36
C LEU A 202 -21.48 0.43 9.58
N SER A 203 -21.86 1.16 8.53
CA SER A 203 -22.95 2.12 8.60
C SER A 203 -24.30 1.46 8.90
N TYR A 204 -24.54 0.27 8.34
CA TYR A 204 -25.78 -0.48 8.57
C TYR A 204 -25.82 -1.07 9.96
N ALA A 205 -24.69 -1.61 10.43
CA ALA A 205 -24.57 -2.13 11.78
C ALA A 205 -24.84 -1.04 12.83
N GLN A 206 -24.22 0.15 12.67
CA GLN A 206 -24.46 1.30 13.54
C GLN A 206 -25.90 1.84 13.45
N TYR A 207 -26.47 1.86 12.24
CA TYR A 207 -27.86 2.25 12.05
C TYR A 207 -28.81 1.30 12.78
N VAL A 208 -28.64 -0.02 12.62
CA VAL A 208 -29.48 -1.03 13.27
C VAL A 208 -29.36 -0.95 14.79
N ASP A 209 -28.15 -0.71 15.30
CA ASP A 209 -27.88 -0.51 16.72
C ASP A 209 -28.61 0.74 17.26
N GLY A 210 -28.43 1.91 16.62
CA GLY A 210 -29.12 3.15 17.01
C GLY A 210 -30.64 3.13 16.77
N TYR A 211 -31.13 2.26 15.87
CA TYR A 211 -32.57 2.09 15.66
C TYR A 211 -33.23 1.43 16.87
N ILE A 212 -32.51 0.62 17.68
CA ILE A 212 -33.04 0.07 18.95
C ILE A 212 -33.40 1.20 19.91
N ASP A 213 -32.49 2.15 20.10
CA ASP A 213 -32.70 3.28 21.02
C ASP A 213 -33.93 4.10 20.60
N LEU A 214 -34.14 4.22 19.28
CA LEU A 214 -35.30 4.90 18.72
C LEU A 214 -36.60 4.09 18.91
N LEU A 215 -36.55 2.77 18.71
CA LEU A 215 -37.68 1.88 18.96
C LEU A 215 -38.07 1.98 20.45
N ASN A 216 -37.12 1.81 21.36
CA ASN A 216 -37.34 1.88 22.81
C ASN A 216 -37.89 3.24 23.29
N SER A 217 -37.54 4.35 22.62
CA SER A 217 -37.95 5.70 23.05
C SER A 217 -39.27 6.21 22.44
N LYS A 218 -39.79 5.63 21.34
CA LYS A 218 -40.91 6.20 20.56
C LYS A 218 -42.04 5.20 20.21
N TRP A 219 -42.33 4.22 21.06
CA TRP A 219 -43.22 3.07 20.80
C TRP A 219 -44.69 3.36 20.38
N ASN A 220 -45.12 4.63 20.24
CA ASN A 220 -46.51 5.00 19.89
C ASN A 220 -46.82 5.10 18.40
N VAL A 221 -45.85 4.96 17.48
CA VAL A 221 -46.09 5.10 16.04
C VAL A 221 -45.82 3.78 15.31
N SER A 222 -46.88 3.08 14.90
CA SER A 222 -46.84 1.96 13.94
C SER A 222 -45.76 0.90 14.20
N VAL A 223 -45.84 0.25 15.37
CA VAL A 223 -44.92 -0.81 15.83
C VAL A 223 -44.67 -1.88 14.76
N GLU A 224 -45.73 -2.36 14.09
CA GLU A 224 -45.61 -3.44 13.10
C GLU A 224 -44.77 -3.04 11.87
N ARG A 225 -44.99 -1.85 11.29
CA ARG A 225 -44.19 -1.39 10.14
C ARG A 225 -42.74 -1.13 10.51
N ASN A 226 -42.47 -0.61 11.71
CA ASN A 226 -41.12 -0.32 12.18
C ASN A 226 -40.34 -1.59 12.49
N VAL A 227 -40.97 -2.56 13.14
CA VAL A 227 -40.39 -3.89 13.38
C VAL A 227 -40.12 -4.61 12.07
N ASN A 228 -41.08 -4.61 11.13
CA ASN A 228 -40.87 -5.21 9.79
C ASN A 228 -39.75 -4.51 9.01
N HIS A 229 -39.61 -3.18 9.14
CA HIS A 229 -38.50 -2.45 8.52
C HIS A 229 -37.15 -2.80 9.15
N ALA A 230 -37.07 -2.93 10.48
CA ALA A 230 -35.85 -3.37 11.17
C ALA A 230 -35.46 -4.79 10.76
N LYS A 231 -36.43 -5.71 10.78
CA LYS A 231 -36.31 -7.10 10.31
C LYS A 231 -35.74 -7.17 8.89
N PHE A 232 -36.28 -6.38 7.98
CA PHE A 232 -35.81 -6.31 6.61
C PHE A 232 -34.36 -5.80 6.51
N ARG A 233 -34.03 -4.68 7.18
CA ARG A 233 -32.65 -4.16 7.18
C ARG A 233 -31.65 -5.13 7.78
N LEU A 234 -32.04 -5.85 8.83
CA LEU A 234 -31.23 -6.86 9.48
C LEU A 234 -30.94 -8.05 8.53
N ALA A 235 -31.94 -8.48 7.76
CA ALA A 235 -31.75 -9.50 6.74
C ALA A 235 -30.78 -9.03 5.64
N VAL A 236 -30.88 -7.78 5.19
CA VAL A 236 -29.93 -7.23 4.21
C VAL A 236 -28.51 -7.13 4.80
N LEU A 237 -28.36 -6.70 6.07
CA LEU A 237 -27.07 -6.69 6.76
C LEU A 237 -26.47 -8.10 6.86
N TYR A 238 -27.27 -9.10 7.22
CA TYR A 238 -26.83 -10.49 7.27
C TYR A 238 -26.41 -11.03 5.91
N ALA A 239 -27.14 -10.66 4.84
CA ALA A 239 -26.80 -11.03 3.47
C ALA A 239 -25.48 -10.39 3.01
N LEU A 240 -25.24 -9.11 3.36
CA LEU A 240 -23.98 -8.41 3.11
C LEU A 240 -22.79 -9.07 3.81
N ILE A 241 -22.96 -9.45 5.08
CA ILE A 241 -21.94 -10.16 5.86
C ILE A 241 -21.65 -11.51 5.22
N SER A 242 -22.71 -12.22 4.83
CA SER A 242 -22.62 -13.54 4.20
C SER A 242 -21.86 -13.50 2.88
N SER A 243 -22.09 -12.47 2.05
CA SER A 243 -21.39 -12.29 0.78
C SER A 243 -19.92 -11.91 0.94
N PHE A 244 -19.50 -11.52 2.15
CA PHE A 244 -18.13 -11.11 2.48
C PHE A 244 -17.24 -12.25 2.99
N PHE A 245 -17.83 -13.39 3.41
CA PHE A 245 -17.07 -14.47 4.06
C PHE A 245 -16.05 -15.14 3.16
N ASP A 246 -16.42 -15.49 1.93
CA ASP A 246 -15.53 -16.20 1.00
C ASP A 246 -14.28 -15.36 0.71
N TRP A 247 -14.47 -14.05 0.53
CA TRP A 247 -13.36 -13.11 0.41
C TRP A 247 -12.56 -13.02 1.71
N ALA A 248 -13.19 -12.87 2.87
CA ALA A 248 -12.47 -12.77 4.15
C ALA A 248 -11.64 -14.04 4.46
N ARG A 249 -12.09 -15.21 4.02
CA ARG A 249 -11.42 -16.51 4.19
C ARG A 249 -10.36 -16.82 3.13
N MET A 250 -10.16 -15.94 2.16
CA MET A 250 -9.27 -16.19 1.00
C MET A 250 -9.75 -17.35 0.11
N GLU A 251 -11.04 -17.66 0.13
CA GLU A 251 -11.68 -18.64 -0.76
C GLU A 251 -12.07 -17.99 -2.10
N SER A 252 -12.20 -16.66 -2.13
CA SER A 252 -12.43 -15.86 -3.33
C SER A 252 -11.50 -14.63 -3.38
N GLU A 253 -11.10 -14.24 -4.60
CA GLU A 253 -10.41 -12.98 -4.86
C GLU A 253 -11.37 -11.79 -4.90
N GLU A 254 -12.63 -12.04 -5.25
CA GLU A 254 -13.67 -11.03 -5.38
C GLU A 254 -14.75 -11.13 -4.29
N ILE A 255 -15.34 -9.99 -3.96
CA ILE A 255 -16.49 -9.91 -3.05
C ILE A 255 -17.75 -10.25 -3.84
N ASN A 256 -18.48 -11.27 -3.39
CA ASN A 256 -19.75 -11.65 -3.97
C ASN A 256 -20.78 -10.51 -3.84
N ASP A 257 -21.56 -10.29 -4.90
CA ASP A 257 -22.64 -9.33 -4.87
C ASP A 257 -23.82 -9.83 -4.02
N VAL A 258 -24.52 -8.87 -3.40
CA VAL A 258 -25.70 -9.17 -2.59
C VAL A 258 -26.88 -9.39 -3.53
N THR A 259 -27.33 -10.63 -3.61
CA THR A 259 -28.50 -11.01 -4.38
C THR A 259 -29.74 -11.13 -3.50
N TRP A 260 -30.92 -11.04 -4.10
CA TRP A 260 -32.18 -11.32 -3.39
C TRP A 260 -32.22 -12.73 -2.80
N LEU A 261 -31.55 -13.71 -3.43
CA LEU A 261 -31.43 -15.07 -2.90
C LEU A 261 -30.72 -15.09 -1.53
N LEU A 262 -29.65 -14.32 -1.37
CA LEU A 262 -28.94 -14.22 -0.09
C LEU A 262 -29.80 -13.51 0.97
N VAL A 263 -30.61 -12.54 0.57
CA VAL A 263 -31.57 -11.88 1.47
C VAL A 263 -32.69 -12.84 1.88
N ASP A 264 -33.23 -13.64 0.96
CA ASP A 264 -34.24 -14.67 1.22
C ASP A 264 -33.70 -15.71 2.23
N GLN A 265 -32.46 -16.17 2.02
CA GLN A 265 -31.75 -17.06 2.95
C GLN A 265 -31.52 -16.40 4.32
N ALA A 266 -31.17 -15.11 4.34
CA ALA A 266 -31.01 -14.36 5.58
C ALA A 266 -32.33 -14.26 6.36
N VAL A 267 -33.45 -13.98 5.70
CA VAL A 267 -34.78 -13.95 6.32
C VAL A 267 -35.12 -15.30 6.97
N ALA A 268 -34.83 -16.40 6.27
CA ALA A 268 -35.04 -17.75 6.79
C ALA A 268 -34.14 -18.03 8.00
N ASN A 269 -32.85 -17.74 7.90
CA ASN A 269 -31.85 -17.99 8.95
C ASN A 269 -32.06 -17.16 10.21
N LEU A 270 -32.58 -15.95 10.05
CA LEU A 270 -32.92 -15.07 11.18
C LEU A 270 -34.29 -15.40 11.77
N THR A 271 -35.01 -16.39 11.22
CA THR A 271 -36.38 -16.78 11.61
C THR A 271 -37.39 -15.63 11.52
N ILE A 272 -37.13 -14.64 10.67
CA ILE A 272 -37.87 -13.37 10.63
C ILE A 272 -39.24 -13.52 9.95
N GLY A 273 -39.46 -14.60 9.19
CA GLY A 273 -40.60 -14.82 8.28
C GLY A 273 -41.91 -15.36 8.87
N GLY A 274 -42.09 -15.37 10.20
CA GLY A 274 -43.26 -16.01 10.83
C GLY A 274 -44.61 -15.28 10.69
N THR A 275 -44.64 -14.04 10.18
CA THR A 275 -45.88 -13.25 10.09
C THR A 275 -46.27 -12.91 8.66
N ASN A 276 -47.56 -13.03 8.34
CA ASN A 276 -48.12 -12.65 7.03
C ASN A 276 -47.84 -11.17 6.67
N SER A 277 -47.69 -10.30 7.66
CA SER A 277 -47.38 -8.89 7.46
C SER A 277 -45.93 -8.63 7.07
N PHE A 278 -44.98 -9.39 7.62
CA PHE A 278 -43.59 -9.30 7.20
C PHE A 278 -43.41 -9.82 5.78
N ALA A 279 -44.03 -10.97 5.44
CA ALA A 279 -43.98 -11.52 4.09
C ALA A 279 -44.50 -10.51 3.04
N LYS A 280 -45.65 -9.88 3.31
CA LYS A 280 -46.20 -8.83 2.43
C LYS A 280 -45.27 -7.62 2.31
N TYR A 281 -44.71 -7.15 3.43
CA TYR A 281 -43.77 -6.03 3.45
C TYR A 281 -42.49 -6.35 2.66
N PHE A 282 -42.00 -7.59 2.80
CA PHE A 282 -40.81 -8.08 2.13
C PHE A 282 -41.00 -8.13 0.61
N GLU A 283 -42.10 -8.70 0.13
CA GLU A 283 -42.44 -8.76 -1.30
C GLU A 283 -42.62 -7.35 -1.90
N GLU A 284 -43.30 -6.44 -1.18
CA GLU A 284 -43.45 -5.04 -1.62
C GLU A 284 -42.06 -4.39 -1.82
N ARG A 285 -41.12 -4.61 -0.90
CA ARG A 285 -39.76 -4.07 -1.04
C ARG A 285 -38.95 -4.73 -2.15
N ARG A 286 -39.11 -6.04 -2.33
CA ARG A 286 -38.41 -6.82 -3.35
C ARG A 286 -38.67 -6.30 -4.76
N HIS A 287 -39.90 -5.92 -5.06
CA HIS A 287 -40.30 -5.45 -6.39
C HIS A 287 -39.88 -4.01 -6.71
N HIS A 288 -39.52 -3.22 -5.70
CA HIS A 288 -39.32 -1.78 -5.88
C HIS A 288 -37.87 -1.31 -5.80
N GLN A 289 -36.93 -2.13 -5.31
CA GLN A 289 -35.56 -1.68 -5.02
C GLN A 289 -34.54 -2.80 -5.32
N SER A 290 -33.30 -2.48 -5.69
CA SER A 290 -32.19 -3.43 -5.53
C SER A 290 -31.92 -3.64 -4.03
N PRO A 291 -31.44 -4.82 -3.58
CA PRO A 291 -30.98 -5.01 -2.21
C PRO A 291 -29.95 -3.95 -1.79
N LEU A 292 -29.15 -3.45 -2.74
CA LEU A 292 -28.18 -2.39 -2.50
C LEU A 292 -28.80 -0.98 -2.54
N ASP A 293 -29.88 -0.76 -3.28
CA ASP A 293 -30.56 0.55 -3.32
C ASP A 293 -31.35 0.83 -2.04
N VAL A 294 -31.84 -0.25 -1.40
CA VAL A 294 -32.33 -0.20 -0.01
C VAL A 294 -31.27 0.43 0.90
N LEU A 295 -29.99 0.19 0.59
CA LEU A 295 -28.88 0.62 1.43
C LEU A 295 -28.59 2.12 1.28
N ASN A 296 -28.68 2.62 0.05
CA ASN A 296 -28.31 3.98 -0.33
C ASN A 296 -29.38 5.04 0.00
N HIS A 297 -30.63 4.63 0.27
CA HIS A 297 -31.76 5.55 0.37
C HIS A 297 -31.81 6.45 1.63
N LYS A 298 -30.78 6.42 2.50
CA LYS A 298 -30.74 7.16 3.78
C LYS A 298 -29.52 8.06 4.02
N PHE A 299 -28.63 8.25 3.05
CA PHE A 299 -27.53 9.23 3.16
C PHE A 299 -27.79 10.55 2.40
N LYS A 300 -29.07 10.87 2.14
CA LYS A 300 -29.50 12.20 1.70
C LYS A 300 -30.39 12.82 2.76
#